data_AF-A0A9E3WTG3-F1
#
_entry.id   AF-A0A9E3WTG3-F1
#
_cell.length_a   1.000
_cell.length_b   1.000
_cell.length_c   1.000
_cell.angle_alpha   90.00
_cell.angle_beta   90.00
_cell.angle_gamma   90.00
#
_symmetry.space_group_name_H-M   'P 1'
#
loop_
_entity.id
_entity.type
_entity.pdbx_description
1 polymer ?
#
loop_
_entity_poly.entity_id
_entity_poly.type
_entity_poly.pdbx_seq_one_letter_code
_entity_poly.pdbx_strand_id
1 'polypeptide(L)'
;GDDTKGWIVRAEIKGDGGFGPLERYLATKEATNVDAPVGLTLSDKGHLVVGQMGEITVPNDGLLTFYNAKTKKMLLNLETGLHDITALVYSPKGHLYALDFAWAKPEDAGLYRLDAEGAGKDQQIKPVKIVALKKPAAMAFGADGALYIAVFGETEGDAEDADKEKAATGQVIKLEPGL
;
A
#
# COMPACT_ATOMS: atom_id res chain seq x y z
N GLY A 1 -18.22 1.55 0.35
CA GLY A 1 -17.72 0.18 0.51
C GLY A 1 -18.71 -0.62 1.35
N ASP A 2 -18.49 -1.91 1.49
CA ASP A 2 -19.10 -2.73 2.55
C ASP A 2 -17.96 -3.10 3.49
N ASP A 3 -17.95 -2.48 4.65
CA ASP A 3 -16.85 -2.60 5.61
C ASP A 3 -16.70 -4.02 6.15
N THR A 4 -17.78 -4.80 6.16
CA THR A 4 -17.73 -6.21 6.61
C THR A 4 -16.99 -7.13 5.64
N LYS A 5 -16.66 -6.63 4.45
CA LYS A 5 -16.12 -7.44 3.35
C LYS A 5 -14.72 -7.04 2.92
N GLY A 6 -14.37 -5.75 2.96
CA GLY A 6 -13.11 -5.24 2.39
C GLY A 6 -12.99 -5.63 0.91
N TRP A 7 -13.82 -5.03 0.05
CA TRP A 7 -13.90 -5.43 -1.35
C TRP A 7 -12.75 -4.85 -2.20
N ILE A 8 -12.03 -5.73 -2.88
CA ILE A 8 -11.35 -5.39 -4.13
C ILE A 8 -12.37 -5.51 -5.27
N VAL A 9 -12.45 -4.47 -6.09
CA VAL A 9 -13.31 -4.40 -7.28
C VAL A 9 -12.49 -4.61 -8.55
N ARG A 10 -13.14 -5.12 -9.61
CA ARG A 10 -12.53 -5.34 -10.92
C ARG A 10 -13.45 -4.80 -12.02
N ALA A 11 -12.86 -4.25 -13.07
CA ALA A 11 -13.52 -4.08 -14.36
C ALA A 11 -12.78 -4.88 -15.43
N GLU A 12 -13.51 -5.40 -16.41
CA GLU A 12 -12.90 -6.02 -17.60
C GLU A 12 -12.43 -4.95 -18.57
N ILE A 13 -11.26 -5.15 -19.18
CA ILE A 13 -10.80 -4.32 -20.30
C ILE A 13 -11.37 -4.95 -21.57
N LYS A 14 -12.14 -4.16 -22.32
CA LYS A 14 -12.75 -4.55 -23.58
C LYS A 14 -11.74 -4.44 -24.72
N GLY A 15 -12.00 -5.13 -25.84
CA GLY A 15 -11.11 -5.13 -27.00
C GLY A 15 -10.92 -3.76 -27.67
N ASP A 16 -11.80 -2.79 -27.38
CA ASP A 16 -11.70 -1.39 -27.82
C ASP A 16 -10.92 -0.50 -26.84
N GLY A 17 -10.36 -1.07 -25.77
CA GLY A 17 -9.67 -0.33 -24.70
C GLY A 17 -10.61 0.29 -23.68
N GLY A 18 -11.93 0.16 -23.85
CA GLY A 18 -12.91 0.60 -22.86
C GLY A 18 -12.95 -0.31 -21.63
N PHE A 19 -13.54 0.19 -20.55
CA PHE A 19 -13.76 -0.60 -19.33
C PHE A 19 -15.21 -1.10 -19.25
N GLY A 20 -15.38 -2.32 -18.75
CA GLY A 20 -16.66 -2.85 -18.27
C GLY A 20 -17.09 -2.19 -16.95
N PRO A 21 -18.23 -2.60 -16.39
CA PRO A 21 -18.64 -2.15 -15.06
C PRO A 21 -17.63 -2.58 -13.99
N LEU A 22 -17.51 -1.78 -12.93
CA LEU A 22 -16.79 -2.18 -11.72
C LEU A 22 -17.65 -3.15 -10.91
N GLU A 23 -17.12 -4.33 -10.66
CA GLU A 23 -17.80 -5.40 -9.94
C GLU A 23 -17.01 -5.80 -8.70
N ARG A 24 -17.72 -6.18 -7.64
CA ARG A 24 -17.12 -6.78 -6.45
C ARG A 24 -16.42 -8.08 -6.83
N TYR A 25 -15.13 -8.15 -6.57
CA TYR A 25 -14.31 -9.26 -7.05
C TYR A 25 -13.82 -10.16 -5.92
N LEU A 26 -13.21 -9.60 -4.88
CA LEU A 26 -12.61 -10.34 -3.77
C LEU A 26 -12.89 -9.61 -2.45
N ALA A 27 -13.52 -10.27 -1.49
CA ALA A 27 -13.71 -9.79 -0.13
C ALA A 27 -12.52 -10.22 0.72
N THR A 28 -11.57 -9.33 0.99
CA THR A 28 -10.34 -9.71 1.70
C THR A 28 -10.56 -9.85 3.21
N LYS A 29 -11.42 -9.01 3.81
CA LYS A 29 -11.65 -8.96 5.26
C LYS A 29 -12.19 -10.29 5.81
N GLU A 30 -12.96 -11.05 5.02
CA GLU A 30 -13.44 -12.38 5.40
C GLU A 30 -12.30 -13.39 5.65
N ALA A 31 -11.13 -13.19 5.04
CA ALA A 31 -9.98 -14.07 5.17
C ALA A 31 -8.88 -13.49 6.06
N THR A 32 -8.82 -12.17 6.23
CA THR A 32 -7.75 -11.49 6.97
C THR A 32 -8.19 -10.94 8.32
N ASN A 33 -9.47 -10.59 8.49
CA ASN A 33 -10.01 -9.84 9.63
C ASN A 33 -9.29 -8.50 9.89
N VAL A 34 -8.75 -7.89 8.84
CA VAL A 34 -8.05 -6.59 8.87
C VAL A 34 -8.83 -5.58 8.04
N ASP A 35 -8.74 -4.29 8.40
CA ASP A 35 -9.75 -3.28 8.08
C ASP A 35 -10.13 -3.21 6.61
N ALA A 36 -9.17 -2.86 5.73
CA ALA A 36 -9.43 -2.66 4.32
C ALA A 36 -8.25 -3.00 3.40
N PRO A 37 -8.52 -3.54 2.19
CA PRO A 37 -7.50 -3.64 1.14
C PRO A 37 -7.29 -2.27 0.48
N VAL A 38 -6.15 -1.62 0.74
CA VAL A 38 -5.86 -0.27 0.24
C VAL A 38 -4.74 -0.30 -0.80
N GLY A 39 -3.55 -0.75 -0.41
CA GLY A 39 -2.42 -0.88 -1.33
C GLY A 39 -2.57 -2.09 -2.26
N LEU A 40 -2.39 -1.91 -3.56
CA LEU A 40 -2.55 -2.99 -4.55
C LEU A 40 -1.45 -2.95 -5.61
N THR A 41 -0.88 -4.11 -5.94
CA THR A 41 0.05 -4.26 -7.07
C THR A 41 0.01 -5.69 -7.64
N LEU A 42 0.76 -5.94 -8.70
CA LEU A 42 0.96 -7.28 -9.27
C LEU A 42 2.41 -7.69 -9.11
N SER A 43 2.65 -8.93 -8.67
CA SER A 43 3.99 -9.51 -8.70
C SER A 43 4.40 -9.86 -10.13
N ASP A 44 5.69 -10.09 -10.35
CA ASP A 44 6.26 -10.63 -11.60
C ASP A 44 5.58 -11.94 -12.07
N LYS A 45 5.17 -12.79 -11.12
CA LYS A 45 4.40 -14.02 -11.34
C LYS A 45 2.89 -13.80 -11.61
N GLY A 46 2.43 -12.56 -11.64
CA GLY A 46 1.02 -12.21 -11.86
C GLY A 46 0.11 -12.46 -10.65
N HIS A 47 0.66 -12.58 -9.44
CA HIS A 47 -0.15 -12.63 -8.22
C HIS A 47 -0.67 -11.23 -7.88
N LEU A 48 -1.91 -11.16 -7.41
CA LEU A 48 -2.45 -9.94 -6.83
C LEU A 48 -1.86 -9.77 -5.43
N VAL A 49 -1.10 -8.71 -5.23
CA VAL A 49 -0.46 -8.38 -3.96
C VAL A 49 -1.23 -7.23 -3.33
N VAL A 50 -1.63 -7.41 -2.08
CA VAL A 50 -2.54 -6.51 -1.37
C VAL A 50 -1.95 -6.15 -0.02
N GLY A 51 -1.80 -4.85 0.21
CA GLY A 51 -1.57 -4.27 1.51
C GLY A 51 -2.92 -4.12 2.20
N GLN A 52 -3.13 -4.92 3.25
CA GLN A 52 -4.27 -4.75 4.12
C GLN A 52 -3.89 -3.66 5.12
N MET A 53 -4.62 -2.54 5.06
CA MET A 53 -4.52 -1.48 6.05
C MET A 53 -5.03 -2.01 7.38
N GLY A 54 -4.23 -1.82 8.43
CA GLY A 54 -4.58 -2.15 9.80
C GLY A 54 -5.84 -1.48 10.30
N GLU A 55 -6.31 -1.93 11.46
CA GLU A 55 -7.31 -1.20 12.21
C GLU A 55 -6.67 0.08 12.78
N ILE A 56 -7.27 1.25 12.54
CA ILE A 56 -6.72 2.57 12.92
C ILE A 56 -6.25 2.65 14.38
N THR A 57 -6.84 1.87 15.27
CA THR A 57 -6.53 1.85 16.71
C THR A 57 -5.62 0.72 17.16
N VAL A 58 -5.28 -0.22 16.27
CA VAL A 58 -4.42 -1.38 16.59
C VAL A 58 -3.08 -1.16 15.91
N PRO A 59 -1.98 -1.03 16.68
CA PRO A 59 -0.68 -0.82 16.06
C PRO A 59 -0.14 -2.11 15.42
N ASN A 60 0.60 -1.94 14.34
CA ASN A 60 1.42 -2.98 13.69
C ASN A 60 0.66 -4.21 13.14
N ASP A 61 -0.64 -4.08 12.83
CA ASP A 61 -1.49 -5.16 12.33
C ASP A 61 -1.68 -5.16 10.80
N GLY A 62 -0.97 -4.29 10.08
CA GLY A 62 -0.97 -4.27 8.62
C GLY A 62 -0.42 -5.58 8.03
N LEU A 63 -1.11 -6.11 7.03
CA LEU A 63 -0.76 -7.39 6.39
C LEU A 63 -0.36 -7.24 4.93
N LEU A 64 0.57 -8.08 4.49
CA LEU A 64 0.88 -8.27 3.07
C LEU A 64 0.32 -9.61 2.62
N THR A 65 -0.67 -9.56 1.72
CA THR A 65 -1.37 -10.75 1.24
C THR A 65 -1.16 -10.95 -0.25
N PHE A 66 -1.04 -12.21 -0.67
CA PHE A 66 -0.91 -12.60 -2.07
C PHE A 66 -2.08 -13.47 -2.45
N TYR A 67 -2.70 -13.18 -3.60
CA TYR A 67 -3.80 -13.96 -4.14
C TYR A 67 -3.50 -14.39 -5.56
N ASN A 68 -4.01 -15.56 -5.93
CA ASN A 68 -4.15 -15.88 -7.33
C ASN A 68 -5.24 -14.96 -7.92
N ALA A 69 -4.86 -14.05 -8.82
CA ALA A 69 -5.76 -13.03 -9.34
C ALA A 69 -6.97 -13.63 -10.08
N LYS A 70 -6.88 -14.85 -10.62
CA LYS A 70 -7.96 -15.51 -11.36
C LYS A 70 -8.88 -16.33 -10.45
N THR A 71 -8.31 -17.13 -9.56
CA THR A 71 -9.08 -18.05 -8.71
C THR A 71 -9.47 -17.45 -7.37
N LYS A 72 -8.95 -16.25 -7.03
CA LYS A 72 -9.18 -15.53 -5.77
C LYS A 72 -8.63 -16.24 -4.52
N LYS A 73 -7.93 -17.37 -4.71
CA LYS A 73 -7.32 -18.12 -3.61
C LYS A 73 -6.18 -17.31 -3.01
N MET A 74 -6.22 -17.12 -1.69
CA MET A 74 -5.08 -16.60 -0.92
C MET A 74 -3.93 -17.61 -0.98
N LEU A 75 -2.77 -17.14 -1.40
CA LEU A 75 -1.54 -17.91 -1.56
C LEU A 75 -0.59 -17.71 -0.38
N LEU A 76 -0.58 -16.51 0.18
CA LEU A 76 0.27 -16.12 1.30
C LEU A 76 -0.38 -14.97 2.07
N ASN A 77 -0.17 -14.95 3.38
CA ASN A 77 -0.55 -13.87 4.29
C ASN A 77 0.60 -13.65 5.27
N LEU A 78 1.19 -12.45 5.25
CA LEU A 78 2.36 -12.12 6.07
C LEU A 78 2.03 -10.94 6.98
N GLU A 79 2.35 -11.09 8.26
CA GLU A 79 2.44 -9.98 9.20
C GLU A 79 3.62 -9.09 8.79
N THR A 80 3.38 -7.78 8.67
CA THR A 80 4.42 -6.85 8.21
C THR A 80 5.09 -6.09 9.34
N GLY A 81 4.42 -5.96 10.48
CA GLY A 81 4.81 -5.04 11.53
C GLY A 81 4.62 -3.56 11.16
N LEU A 82 4.04 -3.25 10.00
CA LEU A 82 3.56 -1.90 9.66
C LEU A 82 2.13 -1.72 10.18
N HIS A 83 1.69 -0.47 10.30
CA HIS A 83 0.36 -0.15 10.81
C HIS A 83 -0.67 -0.13 9.68
N ASP A 84 -0.55 0.83 8.77
CA ASP A 84 -1.60 1.21 7.82
C ASP A 84 -1.05 1.28 6.40
N ILE A 85 -0.99 0.12 5.72
CA ILE A 85 -0.42 0.05 4.38
C ILE A 85 -1.34 0.71 3.36
N THR A 86 -0.97 1.89 2.86
CA THR A 86 -1.78 2.68 1.91
C THR A 86 -1.41 2.44 0.44
N ALA A 87 -0.19 2.02 0.15
CA ALA A 87 0.25 1.75 -1.21
C ALA A 87 1.32 0.66 -1.27
N LEU A 88 1.37 -0.04 -2.40
CA LEU A 88 2.40 -1.03 -2.73
C LEU A 88 2.91 -0.80 -4.15
N VAL A 89 4.21 -0.95 -4.36
CA VAL A 89 4.79 -0.90 -5.71
C VAL A 89 6.06 -1.74 -5.79
N TYR A 90 6.21 -2.48 -6.90
CA TYR A 90 7.49 -3.08 -7.25
C TYR A 90 8.36 -2.05 -7.99
N SER A 91 9.61 -1.92 -7.56
CA SER A 91 10.63 -1.20 -8.33
C SER A 91 11.00 -1.93 -9.62
N PRO A 92 11.62 -1.23 -10.59
CA PRO A 92 12.20 -1.88 -11.77
C PRO A 92 13.20 -3.00 -11.46
N LYS A 93 13.81 -2.97 -10.27
CA LYS A 93 14.75 -4.00 -9.78
C LYS A 93 14.07 -5.18 -9.07
N GLY A 94 12.74 -5.14 -8.92
CA GLY A 94 11.97 -6.21 -8.30
C GLY A 94 11.83 -6.13 -6.78
N HIS A 95 12.35 -5.08 -6.14
CA HIS A 95 12.06 -4.83 -4.72
C HIS A 95 10.64 -4.33 -4.52
N LEU A 96 9.94 -4.85 -3.51
CA LEU A 96 8.61 -4.38 -3.12
C LEU A 96 8.74 -3.25 -2.11
N TYR A 97 8.01 -2.18 -2.34
CA TYR A 97 7.90 -1.05 -1.42
C TYR A 97 6.47 -0.90 -0.91
N ALA A 98 6.34 -0.38 0.31
CA ALA A 98 5.08 -0.02 0.94
C ALA A 98 5.12 1.41 1.48
N LEU A 99 3.98 2.09 1.45
CA LEU A 99 3.74 3.27 2.27
C LEU A 99 2.98 2.85 3.53
N ASP A 100 3.43 3.30 4.68
CA ASP A 100 2.73 3.18 5.95
C ASP A 100 2.24 4.56 6.39
N PHE A 101 0.93 4.71 6.61
CA PHE A 101 0.34 5.93 7.12
C PHE A 101 0.51 6.09 8.63
N ALA A 102 0.53 4.97 9.37
CA ALA A 102 0.66 4.89 10.82
C ALA A 102 -0.21 5.87 11.61
N TRP A 103 -1.53 5.74 11.49
CA TRP A 103 -2.52 6.62 12.11
C TRP A 103 -2.38 6.69 13.64
N ALA A 104 -2.19 5.53 14.28
CA ALA A 104 -2.00 5.42 15.73
C ALA A 104 -0.64 5.95 16.21
N LYS A 105 0.36 5.98 15.33
CA LYS A 105 1.74 6.35 15.66
C LYS A 105 2.44 7.08 14.50
N PRO A 106 2.09 8.35 14.23
CA PRO A 106 2.51 9.07 13.02
C PRO A 106 4.03 9.16 12.81
N GLU A 107 4.84 9.07 13.85
CA GLU A 107 6.30 9.00 13.76
C GLU A 107 6.82 7.74 13.03
N ASP A 108 6.00 6.68 12.99
CA ASP A 108 6.31 5.46 12.26
C ASP A 108 5.98 5.60 10.77
N ALA A 109 5.22 6.60 10.33
CA ALA A 109 4.84 6.76 8.93
C ALA A 109 6.04 6.91 7.98
N GLY A 110 5.92 6.39 6.76
CA GLY A 110 7.02 6.44 5.80
C GLY A 110 6.93 5.52 4.60
N LEU A 111 7.98 5.59 3.78
CA LEU A 111 8.27 4.63 2.72
C LEU A 111 9.15 3.52 3.29
N TYR A 112 8.77 2.28 3.03
CA TYR A 112 9.48 1.08 3.45
C TYR A 112 9.77 0.17 2.27
N ARG A 113 10.96 -0.44 2.26
CA ARG A 113 11.21 -1.63 1.43
C ARG A 113 10.81 -2.87 2.24
N LEU A 114 10.11 -3.80 1.60
CA LEU A 114 9.66 -5.04 2.20
C LEU A 114 10.60 -6.17 1.79
N ASP A 115 11.52 -6.55 2.68
CA ASP A 115 12.52 -7.57 2.41
C ASP A 115 11.99 -8.95 2.81
N ALA A 116 12.01 -9.89 1.86
CA ALA A 116 11.63 -11.28 2.12
C ALA A 116 12.71 -12.00 2.93
N GLU A 117 12.32 -12.60 4.04
CA GLU A 117 13.18 -13.44 4.88
C GLU A 117 12.58 -14.84 5.01
N GLY A 118 13.41 -15.87 5.13
CA GLY A 118 12.95 -17.26 5.15
C GLY A 118 12.42 -17.77 3.81
N ALA A 119 11.78 -18.95 3.83
CA ALA A 119 11.19 -19.56 2.63
C ALA A 119 10.06 -20.54 3.00
N GLY A 120 9.14 -20.75 2.06
CA GLY A 120 8.05 -21.72 2.21
C GLY A 120 7.10 -21.35 3.34
N LYS A 121 6.99 -22.22 4.35
CA LYS A 121 6.12 -21.99 5.51
C LYS A 121 6.69 -20.98 6.51
N ASP A 122 8.01 -20.79 6.49
CA ASP A 122 8.72 -19.87 7.38
C ASP A 122 8.98 -18.53 6.69
N GLN A 123 8.30 -18.27 5.56
CA GLN A 123 8.39 -17.00 4.86
C GLN A 123 7.87 -15.88 5.76
N GLN A 124 8.70 -14.85 5.93
CA GLN A 124 8.40 -13.63 6.65
C GLN A 124 8.74 -12.42 5.78
N ILE A 125 8.38 -11.24 6.26
CA ILE A 125 8.76 -9.97 5.67
C ILE A 125 9.37 -9.08 6.75
N LYS A 126 10.42 -8.35 6.38
CA LYS A 126 11.06 -7.36 7.23
C LYS A 126 10.95 -5.98 6.58
N PRO A 127 10.25 -5.03 7.20
CA PRO A 127 10.19 -3.67 6.70
C PRO A 127 11.52 -2.95 6.99
N VAL A 128 12.06 -2.28 5.98
CA VAL A 128 13.24 -1.39 6.08
C VAL A 128 12.79 0.02 5.74
N LYS A 129 12.77 0.91 6.74
CA LYS A 129 12.40 2.33 6.53
C LYS A 129 13.43 2.99 5.63
N ILE A 130 12.96 3.57 4.52
CA ILE A 130 13.77 4.28 3.53
C ILE A 130 13.73 5.77 3.80
N VAL A 131 12.53 6.31 4.01
CA VAL A 131 12.32 7.73 4.32
C VAL A 131 11.07 7.89 5.18
N ALA A 132 11.16 8.75 6.20
CA ALA A 132 10.01 9.16 6.98
C ALA A 132 9.14 10.11 6.15
N LEU A 133 7.84 9.88 6.14
CA LEU A 133 6.87 10.67 5.38
C LEU A 133 5.66 10.93 6.25
N LYS A 134 5.13 12.15 6.22
CA LYS A 134 3.89 12.47 6.93
C LYS A 134 2.70 12.14 6.03
N LYS A 135 1.79 11.29 6.51
CA LYS A 135 0.53 10.92 5.84
C LYS A 135 0.71 10.52 4.36
N PRO A 136 1.57 9.53 4.03
CA PRO A 136 1.72 9.07 2.65
C PRO A 136 0.50 8.28 2.17
N ALA A 137 0.07 8.52 0.93
CA ALA A 137 -1.22 8.03 0.42
C ALA A 137 -1.11 7.12 -0.81
N ALA A 138 -0.25 7.46 -1.76
CA ALA A 138 -0.11 6.74 -3.02
C ALA A 138 1.30 6.87 -3.56
N MET A 139 1.76 5.90 -4.35
CA MET A 139 3.04 5.99 -5.04
C MET A 139 3.05 5.23 -6.36
N ALA A 140 3.95 5.65 -7.26
CA ALA A 140 4.23 4.95 -8.51
C ALA A 140 5.65 5.27 -9.00
N PHE A 141 6.29 4.29 -9.64
CA PHE A 141 7.50 4.54 -10.40
C PHE A 141 7.14 5.18 -11.76
N GLY A 142 7.81 6.29 -12.08
CA GLY A 142 7.70 6.93 -13.38
C GLY A 142 8.56 6.26 -14.44
N ALA A 143 8.35 6.64 -15.71
CA ALA A 143 9.17 6.17 -16.83
C ALA A 143 10.64 6.64 -16.75
N ASP A 144 10.92 7.68 -15.97
CA ASP A 144 12.27 8.16 -15.67
C ASP A 144 12.98 7.32 -14.59
N GLY A 145 12.30 6.32 -14.03
CA GLY A 145 12.81 5.47 -12.97
C GLY A 145 12.74 6.08 -11.57
N ALA A 146 12.19 7.29 -11.43
CA ALA A 146 11.97 7.93 -10.14
C ALA A 146 10.71 7.40 -9.46
N LEU A 147 10.69 7.42 -8.14
CA LEU A 147 9.50 7.11 -7.35
C LEU A 147 8.75 8.39 -7.02
N TYR A 148 7.49 8.48 -7.43
CA TYR A 148 6.60 9.60 -7.10
C TYR A 148 5.67 9.17 -5.98
N ILE A 149 5.52 10.01 -4.95
CA ILE A 149 4.73 9.73 -3.75
C ILE A 149 3.79 10.90 -3.48
N ALA A 150 2.50 10.64 -3.39
CA ALA A 150 1.51 11.62 -2.95
C ALA A 150 1.39 11.59 -1.41
N VAL A 151 1.45 12.75 -0.78
CA VAL A 151 1.25 12.96 0.65
C VAL A 151 0.08 13.93 0.89
N PHE A 152 -0.70 13.68 1.94
CA PHE A 152 -1.80 14.57 2.31
C PHE A 152 -1.28 15.92 2.79
N GLY A 153 -2.09 16.97 2.58
CA GLY A 153 -1.90 18.25 3.24
C GLY A 153 -2.19 18.15 4.73
N GLU A 154 -1.65 19.10 5.47
CA GLU A 154 -1.83 19.30 6.90
C GLU A 154 -3.03 20.21 7.14
N THR A 155 -3.80 19.96 8.19
CA THR A 155 -4.81 20.93 8.63
C THR A 155 -4.15 21.98 9.52
N GLU A 156 -4.80 23.13 9.76
CA GLU A 156 -4.24 24.24 10.54
C GLU A 156 -3.78 23.87 11.96
N GLY A 157 -4.23 22.73 12.50
CA GLY A 157 -3.80 22.20 13.80
C GLY A 157 -2.50 21.36 13.80
N ASP A 158 -1.97 21.03 12.62
CA ASP A 158 -0.84 20.11 12.44
C ASP A 158 0.47 20.80 11.98
N ALA A 159 0.44 22.11 11.68
CA ALA A 159 1.51 22.84 11.00
C ALA A 159 2.25 23.86 11.91
N GLU A 160 3.58 23.86 11.88
CA GLU A 160 4.42 24.91 12.48
C GLU A 160 4.41 26.20 11.63
N ASP A 161 4.52 27.36 12.29
CA ASP A 161 4.13 28.69 11.78
C ASP A 161 4.79 29.18 10.48
N ALA A 162 5.87 28.54 9.99
CA ALA A 162 6.67 29.07 8.88
C ALA A 162 6.24 28.64 7.46
N ASP A 163 5.35 27.63 7.29
CA ASP A 163 5.01 27.08 5.96
C ASP A 163 3.53 26.70 5.79
N LYS A 164 2.61 27.32 6.55
CA LYS A 164 1.18 26.96 6.64
C LYS A 164 0.46 26.79 5.29
N GLU A 165 0.78 27.62 4.28
CA GLU A 165 0.10 27.56 2.98
C GLU A 165 0.55 26.35 2.14
N LYS A 166 1.85 25.99 2.19
CA LYS A 166 2.39 24.79 1.53
C LYS A 166 2.09 23.51 2.30
N ALA A 167 2.04 23.59 3.62
CA ALA A 167 1.65 22.49 4.48
C ALA A 167 0.16 22.15 4.28
N ALA A 168 -0.71 23.17 4.11
CA ALA A 168 -2.15 22.97 3.87
C ALA A 168 -2.47 22.20 2.57
N THR A 169 -1.61 22.32 1.56
CA THR A 169 -1.78 21.63 0.28
C THR A 169 -1.01 20.31 0.26
N GLY A 170 -1.67 19.21 -0.12
CA GLY A 170 -0.98 17.94 -0.37
C GLY A 170 0.09 18.07 -1.45
N GLN A 171 1.10 17.20 -1.41
CA GLN A 171 2.28 17.30 -2.27
C GLN A 171 2.55 15.99 -3.01
N VAL A 172 3.27 16.09 -4.12
CA VAL A 172 3.91 14.95 -4.77
C VAL A 172 5.41 15.07 -4.57
N ILE A 173 5.99 14.13 -3.83
CA ILE A 173 7.42 14.00 -3.59
C ILE A 173 8.01 13.13 -4.69
N LYS A 174 9.14 13.56 -5.25
CA LYS A 174 9.94 12.76 -6.19
C LYS A 174 11.19 12.26 -5.47
N LEU A 175 11.41 10.96 -5.47
CA LEU A 175 12.68 10.35 -5.10
C LEU A 175 13.42 9.98 -6.38
N GLU A 176 14.67 10.43 -6.49
CA GLU A 176 15.50 10.19 -7.68
C GLU A 176 15.69 8.69 -7.97
N PRO A 177 15.97 8.31 -9.22
CA PRO A 177 16.21 6.92 -9.61
C PRO A 177 17.33 6.29 -8.77
N GLY A 178 17.20 4.99 -8.49
CA GLY A 178 18.22 4.23 -7.76
C GLY A 178 17.66 3.23 -6.75
N LEU A 179 16.38 3.38 -6.37
CA LEU A 179 15.61 2.40 -5.63
C LEU A 179 15.40 1.10 -6.43
#